data_AF-A0A1E5VGS7-F1
#
_entry.id   AF-A0A1E5VGS7-F1
#
_cell.length_a   1.000
_cell.length_b   1.000
_cell.length_c   1.000
_cell.angle_alpha   90.00
_cell.angle_beta   90.00
_cell.angle_gamma   90.00
#
_symmetry.space_group_name_H-M   'P 1'
#
loop_
_entity.id
_entity.type
_entity.pdbx_description
1 polymer ?
#
loop_
_entity_poly.entity_id
_entity_poly.type
_entity_poly.pdbx_seq_one_letter_code
_entity_poly.pdbx_strand_id
1 'polypeptide(L)'
;LFQLETDGTVKQFTRFKRPIIDVCVQSHDNDSGFFAIKFMELWNGESFHVPVLTENVRQYMSQLLFYGLYHRMNTVTKLPAGLEAHRHRV
;
A
#
# COMPACT_ATOMS: atom_id res chain seq x y z
N LEU A 1 -16.00 -2.40 -20.93
CA LEU A 1 -15.69 -1.98 -19.53
C LEU A 1 -15.41 -0.48 -19.44
N PHE A 2 -14.34 0.04 -20.07
CA PHE A 2 -13.95 1.45 -19.90
C PHE A 2 -15.06 2.47 -20.21
N GLN A 3 -15.77 2.33 -21.33
CA GLN A 3 -16.90 3.21 -21.68
C GLN A 3 -18.13 3.07 -20.76
N LEU A 4 -18.31 1.88 -20.16
CA LEU A 4 -19.40 1.58 -19.22
C LEU A 4 -19.11 2.23 -17.85
N GLU A 5 -17.84 2.30 -17.46
CA GLU A 5 -17.34 2.94 -16.24
C GLU A 5 -17.24 4.47 -16.34
N THR A 6 -17.36 5.02 -17.55
CA THR A 6 -17.25 6.46 -17.83
C THR A 6 -18.55 7.07 -18.37
N ASP A 7 -19.65 6.29 -18.45
CA ASP A 7 -20.94 6.69 -19.02
C ASP A 7 -20.82 7.37 -20.40
N GLY A 8 -19.86 6.93 -21.22
CA GLY A 8 -19.57 7.54 -22.53
C GLY A 8 -19.02 8.98 -22.47
N THR A 9 -18.75 9.52 -21.28
CA THR A 9 -18.14 10.84 -21.08
C THR A 9 -16.64 10.73 -20.85
N VAL A 10 -15.88 11.74 -21.29
CA VAL A 10 -14.47 11.87 -20.90
C VAL A 10 -14.44 12.30 -19.44
N LYS A 11 -13.98 11.44 -18.53
CA LYS A 11 -13.80 11.81 -17.12
C LYS A 11 -12.88 13.03 -17.04
N GLN A 12 -13.31 14.08 -16.36
CA GLN A 12 -12.48 15.27 -16.14
C GLN A 12 -11.29 14.89 -15.26
N PHE A 13 -10.11 14.82 -15.88
CA PHE A 13 -8.87 14.54 -15.17
C PHE A 13 -8.30 15.75 -14.42
N THR A 14 -8.95 16.91 -14.49
CA THR A 14 -8.53 18.15 -13.79
C THR A 14 -8.48 18.00 -12.27
N ARG A 15 -9.19 17.01 -11.71
CA ARG A 15 -9.12 16.66 -10.28
C ARG A 15 -7.90 15.80 -9.93
N PHE A 16 -7.28 15.13 -10.90
CA PHE A 16 -6.11 14.31 -10.67
C PHE A 16 -4.89 15.21 -10.61
N LYS A 17 -4.35 15.36 -9.41
CA LYS A 17 -3.08 16.05 -9.19
C LYS A 17 -1.97 15.00 -9.17
N ARG A 18 -0.80 15.36 -9.69
CA ARG A 18 0.44 14.62 -9.47
C ARG A 18 1.20 15.32 -8.34
N PRO A 19 0.98 14.96 -7.06
CA PRO A 19 1.74 15.54 -5.98
C PRO A 19 3.22 15.20 -6.18
N ILE A 20 4.09 16.20 -6.02
CA ILE A 20 5.52 15.99 -5.88
C ILE A 20 5.74 15.82 -4.38
N ILE A 21 6.18 14.64 -3.98
CA ILE A 21 6.32 14.26 -2.58
C ILE A 21 7.79 14.02 -2.32
N ASP A 22 8.33 14.72 -1.32
CA ASP A 22 9.67 14.41 -0.81
C ASP A 22 9.61 13.10 -0.03
N VAL A 23 10.41 12.13 -0.48
CA VAL A 23 10.53 10.80 0.10
C VAL A 23 11.97 10.54 0.52
N CYS A 24 12.15 9.69 1.52
CA CYS A 24 13.48 9.30 1.99
C CYS A 24 14.28 8.55 0.90
N VAL A 25 15.60 8.73 0.91
CA VAL A 25 16.50 8.00 0.01
C VAL A 25 16.67 6.58 0.51
N GLN A 26 16.36 5.61 -0.34
CA GLN A 26 16.56 4.20 -0.07
C GLN A 26 18.06 3.87 0.00
N SER A 27 18.51 3.22 1.07
CA SER A 27 19.92 2.82 1.23
C SER A 27 20.24 1.43 0.69
N HIS A 28 19.29 0.49 0.72
CA HIS A 28 19.48 -0.88 0.23
C HIS A 28 18.33 -1.30 -0.67
N ASP A 29 18.61 -2.05 -1.73
CA ASP A 29 17.61 -2.45 -2.74
C ASP A 29 16.40 -3.20 -2.16
N ASN A 30 16.61 -3.96 -1.09
CA ASN A 30 15.59 -4.76 -0.43
C ASN A 30 14.61 -3.93 0.44
N ASP A 31 14.91 -2.65 0.70
CA ASP A 31 14.08 -1.79 1.55
C ASP A 31 12.85 -1.23 0.81
N SER A 32 12.88 -1.25 -0.52
CA SER A 32 11.87 -0.65 -1.42
C SER A 32 10.43 -1.07 -1.09
N GLY A 33 10.21 -2.37 -0.87
CA GLY A 33 8.88 -2.90 -0.54
C GLY A 33 8.33 -2.38 0.79
N PHE A 34 9.19 -2.21 1.79
CA PHE A 34 8.79 -1.70 3.09
C PHE A 34 8.45 -0.21 3.02
N PHE A 35 9.23 0.58 2.28
CA PHE A 35 8.91 1.98 2.03
C PHE A 35 7.60 2.13 1.26
N ALA A 36 7.37 1.34 0.22
CA ALA A 36 6.12 1.39 -0.54
C ALA A 36 4.89 1.16 0.37
N ILE A 37 4.95 0.17 1.25
CA ILE A 37 3.87 -0.12 2.20
C ILE A 37 3.68 1.04 3.20
N LYS A 38 4.77 1.57 3.75
CA LYS A 38 4.69 2.70 4.69
C LYS A 38 4.20 3.99 4.03
N PHE A 39 4.56 4.23 2.78
CA PHE A 39 3.98 5.34 2.02
C PHE A 39 2.48 5.17 1.87
N MET A 40 1.99 3.98 1.51
CA MET A 40 0.54 3.74 1.41
C MET A 40 -0.18 3.87 2.76
N GLU A 41 0.43 3.40 3.86
CA GLU A 41 -0.13 3.50 5.21
C GLU A 41 -0.21 4.95 5.70
N LEU A 42 0.82 5.75 5.41
CA LEU A 42 0.96 7.09 5.97
C LEU A 42 0.43 8.21 5.07
N TRP A 43 0.14 7.91 3.81
CA TRP A 43 -0.40 8.86 2.86
C TRP A 43 -1.89 9.12 3.06
N ASN A 44 -2.26 10.37 3.30
CA ASN A 44 -3.66 10.76 3.47
C ASN A 44 -4.33 11.29 2.18
N GLY A 45 -3.63 11.31 1.05
CA GLY A 45 -4.09 11.90 -0.20
C GLY A 45 -3.40 13.22 -0.58
N GLU A 46 -2.76 13.89 0.37
CA GLU A 46 -2.08 15.18 0.17
C GLU A 46 -0.65 15.21 0.75
N SER A 47 -0.44 14.57 1.90
CA SER A 47 0.85 14.48 2.58
C SER A 47 0.98 13.19 3.38
N PHE A 48 2.21 12.87 3.79
CA PHE A 48 2.41 11.89 4.85
C PHE A 48 2.07 12.53 6.19
N HIS A 49 1.18 11.89 6.97
CA HIS A 49 0.85 12.40 8.30
C HIS A 49 1.97 12.18 9.32
N VAL A 50 2.96 11.34 9.01
CA VAL A 50 4.22 11.17 9.76
C VAL A 50 5.38 11.06 8.76
N PRO A 51 6.55 11.70 9.01
CA PRO A 51 7.72 11.55 8.15
C PRO A 51 8.18 10.09 8.04
N VAL A 52 8.49 9.66 6.81
CA VAL A 52 9.11 8.36 6.56
C VAL A 52 10.61 8.57 6.43
N LEU A 53 11.38 7.88 7.27
CA LEU A 53 12.81 8.12 7.44
C LEU A 53 13.59 6.83 7.22
N THR A 54 14.75 6.93 6.57
CA THR A 54 15.56 5.75 6.20
C THR A 54 16.12 5.03 7.42
N GLU A 55 16.48 5.77 8.47
CA GLU A 55 16.95 5.22 9.76
C GLU A 55 15.91 4.31 10.45
N ASN A 56 14.62 4.50 10.15
CA ASN A 56 13.54 3.73 10.74
C ASN A 56 13.19 2.47 9.95
N VAL A 57 13.89 2.17 8.86
CA VAL A 57 13.57 1.03 7.98
C VAL A 57 13.47 -0.30 8.73
N ARG A 58 14.38 -0.55 9.69
CA ARG A 58 14.34 -1.76 10.52
C ARG A 58 13.08 -1.86 11.38
N GLN A 59 12.59 -0.72 11.87
CA GLN A 59 11.35 -0.68 12.64
C GLN A 59 10.15 -0.95 11.72
N TYR A 60 10.14 -0.39 10.52
CA TYR A 60 9.10 -0.65 9.52
C TYR A 60 9.05 -2.13 9.13
N MET A 61 10.21 -2.76 8.92
CA MET A 61 10.32 -4.20 8.68
C MET A 61 9.75 -5.01 9.85
N SER A 62 10.13 -4.66 11.09
CA SER A 62 9.65 -5.36 12.28
C SER A 62 8.14 -5.23 12.46
N GLN A 63 7.57 -4.05 12.21
CA GLN A 63 6.12 -3.82 12.27
C GLN A 63 5.38 -4.64 11.21
N LEU A 64 5.89 -4.64 9.98
CA LEU A 64 5.29 -5.40 8.89
C LEU A 64 5.36 -6.91 9.16
N LEU A 65 6.49 -7.40 9.67
CA LEU A 65 6.63 -8.81 10.05
C LEU A 65 5.68 -9.17 11.19
N PHE A 66 5.57 -8.32 12.22
CA PHE A 66 4.63 -8.53 13.32
C PHE A 66 3.19 -8.61 12.80
N TYR A 67 2.79 -7.70 11.90
CA TYR A 67 1.50 -7.76 11.23
C TYR A 67 1.36 -9.05 10.41
N GLY A 68 2.35 -9.39 9.59
CA GLY A 68 2.34 -10.60 8.76
C GLY A 68 2.26 -11.91 9.56
N LEU A 69 2.75 -11.95 10.79
CA LEU A 69 2.69 -13.14 11.64
C LEU A 69 1.42 -13.19 12.49
N TYR A 70 1.03 -12.07 13.08
CA TYR A 70 0.01 -12.04 14.14
C TYR A 70 -1.31 -11.38 13.73
N HIS A 71 -1.43 -10.87 12.50
CA HIS A 71 -2.69 -10.28 12.07
C HIS A 71 -3.80 -11.33 12.05
N ARG A 72 -4.99 -10.92 12.53
CA ARG A 72 -6.14 -11.80 12.68
C ARG A 72 -6.46 -12.53 11.38
N MET A 73 -6.31 -11.86 10.22
CA MET A 73 -6.52 -12.45 8.89
C MET A 73 -5.66 -13.68 8.59
N ASN A 74 -4.46 -13.77 9.17
CA ASN A 74 -3.56 -14.92 8.98
C ASN A 74 -4.00 -16.14 9.78
N THR A 75 -4.89 -15.95 10.76
CA THR A 75 -5.55 -17.03 11.52
C THR A 75 -6.94 -17.38 10.98
N VAL A 76 -7.43 -16.64 9.97
CA VAL A 76 -8.78 -16.88 9.44
C VAL A 76 -8.73 -18.08 8.51
N THR A 77 -9.52 -19.10 8.85
CA THR A 77 -9.68 -20.32 8.04
C THR A 77 -10.44 -20.06 6.73
N LYS A 78 -11.10 -18.91 6.60
CA LYS A 78 -11.85 -18.43 5.43
C LYS A 78 -11.42 -17.02 5.01
N LEU A 79 -10.85 -16.86 3.82
CA LEU A 79 -10.50 -15.56 3.25
C LEU A 79 -11.76 -14.74 2.97
N PRO A 80 -11.65 -13.39 2.95
CA PRO A 80 -12.74 -12.51 2.53
C PRO A 80 -13.30 -12.90 1.16
N ALA A 81 -14.61 -12.66 0.96
CA ALA A 81 -15.29 -13.00 -0.28
C ALA A 81 -14.60 -12.35 -1.49
N GLY A 82 -14.34 -13.15 -2.53
CA GLY A 82 -13.58 -12.75 -3.72
C GLY A 82 -12.11 -13.19 -3.72
N LEU A 83 -11.48 -13.32 -2.54
CA LEU A 83 -10.09 -13.81 -2.44
C LEU A 83 -9.99 -15.34 -2.30
N GLU A 84 -11.09 -16.02 -1.97
CA GLU A 84 -11.12 -17.48 -1.86
C GLU A 84 -10.77 -18.19 -3.17
N ALA A 85 -11.11 -17.60 -4.32
CA ALA A 85 -10.72 -18.13 -5.63
C ALA A 85 -9.20 -18.18 -5.83
N HIS A 86 -8.45 -17.37 -5.08
CA HIS A 86 -7.00 -17.26 -5.13
C HIS A 86 -6.33 -17.93 -3.92
N ARG A 87 -7.08 -18.67 -3.09
CA ARG A 87 -6.49 -19.44 -1.99
C ARG A 87 -5.49 -20.43 -2.57
N HIS A 88 -4.25 -20.38 -2.08
CA HIS A 88 -3.25 -21.37 -2.42
C HIS A 88 -3.73 -22.74 -1.93
N ARG A 89 -3.99 -23.67 -2.87
CA ARG A 89 -4.28 -25.06 -2.53
C ARG A 89 -2.95 -25.68 -2.12
N VAL A 90 -2.89 -26.19 -0.89
CA VAL A 90 -1.76 -26.99 -0.40
C VAL A 90 -2.10 -28.44 -0.64
#